data_AF-A0A2P1AFU9-F1
#
_entry.id   AF-A0A2P1AFU9-F1
#
_cell.length_a   1.000
_cell.length_b   1.000
_cell.length_c   1.000
_cell.angle_alpha   90.00
_cell.angle_beta   90.00
_cell.angle_gamma   90.00
#
_symmetry.space_group_name_H-M   'P 1'
#
loop_
_entity.id
_entity.type
_entity.pdbx_description
1 polymer ?
#
loop_
_entity_poly.entity_id
_entity_poly.type
_entity_poly.pdbx_seq_one_letter_code
_entity_poly.pdbx_strand_id
1 'polypeptide(L)'
;ADGSIMLFEDTELLDAANNGVDDAIDNLKPLLQTFPISAGDLIQFAGAVAVSNCPGAPRLEFLAGRPNATVPAALGLVPKPEDPVNTIFARMGDAGFSPTDLVHLLASHTVARSDTLIENRQAVPFDSTP
;
A
#
# COMPACT_ATOMS: atom_id res chain seq x y z
N ALA A 1 -7.77 5.75 -4.45
CA ALA A 1 -7.45 5.79 -3.00
C ALA A 1 -8.74 6.12 -2.25
N ASP A 2 -9.55 5.11 -2.01
CA ASP A 2 -10.94 5.18 -1.52
C ASP A 2 -11.19 4.19 -0.35
N GLY A 3 -10.15 3.44 0.04
CA GLY A 3 -10.21 2.47 1.12
C GLY A 3 -10.84 1.13 0.73
N SER A 4 -11.02 0.86 -0.57
CA SER A 4 -11.66 -0.36 -1.06
C SER A 4 -11.00 -1.63 -0.50
N ILE A 5 -9.67 -1.69 -0.45
CA ILE A 5 -8.91 -2.84 0.08
C ILE A 5 -9.25 -3.20 1.53
N MET A 6 -9.64 -2.22 2.35
CA MET A 6 -10.05 -2.42 3.75
C MET A 6 -11.55 -2.72 3.89
N LEU A 7 -12.38 -2.18 2.97
CA LEU A 7 -13.83 -2.33 2.99
C LEU A 7 -14.31 -3.61 2.29
N PHE A 8 -13.55 -4.09 1.30
CA PHE A 8 -13.83 -5.26 0.48
C PHE A 8 -12.68 -6.28 0.55
N GLU A 9 -12.07 -6.44 1.72
CA GLU A 9 -10.90 -7.30 1.95
C GLU A 9 -11.14 -8.75 1.50
N ASP A 10 -12.34 -9.31 1.74
CA ASP A 10 -12.75 -10.66 1.31
C ASP A 10 -12.65 -10.88 -0.21
N THR A 11 -12.68 -9.79 -1.00
CA THR A 11 -12.54 -9.82 -2.46
C THR A 11 -11.16 -9.38 -2.91
N GLU A 12 -10.64 -8.26 -2.40
CA GLU A 12 -9.36 -7.70 -2.87
C GLU A 12 -8.14 -8.50 -2.40
N LEU A 13 -8.23 -9.19 -1.27
CA LEU A 13 -7.16 -10.08 -0.80
C LEU A 13 -7.12 -11.42 -1.55
N LEU A 14 -8.06 -11.68 -2.46
CA LEU A 14 -7.96 -12.80 -3.42
C LEU A 14 -6.93 -12.51 -4.52
N ASP A 15 -6.52 -11.25 -4.70
CA ASP A 15 -5.38 -10.93 -5.56
C ASP A 15 -4.08 -11.38 -4.88
N ALA A 16 -3.34 -12.29 -5.52
CA ALA A 16 -2.06 -12.76 -5.00
C ALA A 16 -1.03 -11.63 -4.78
N ALA A 17 -1.18 -10.50 -5.49
CA ALA A 17 -0.34 -9.33 -5.30
C ALA A 17 -0.57 -8.62 -3.94
N ASN A 18 -1.69 -8.87 -3.26
CA ASN A 18 -2.03 -8.30 -1.95
C ASN A 18 -1.67 -9.22 -0.77
N ASN A 19 -0.94 -10.31 -1.00
CA ASN A 19 -0.60 -11.27 0.05
C ASN A 19 0.21 -10.61 1.18
N GLY A 20 -0.27 -10.72 2.43
CA GLY A 20 0.33 -10.13 3.63
C GLY A 20 -0.16 -8.72 4.00
N VAL A 21 -1.10 -8.15 3.26
CA VAL A 21 -1.70 -6.83 3.57
C VAL A 21 -2.77 -6.91 4.66
N ASP A 22 -3.32 -8.10 4.91
CA ASP A 22 -4.30 -8.42 5.95
C ASP A 22 -3.85 -7.97 7.35
N ASP A 23 -2.58 -8.20 7.71
CA ASP A 23 -2.01 -7.75 8.98
C ASP A 23 -2.18 -6.22 9.20
N ALA A 24 -1.95 -5.42 8.16
CA ALA A 24 -2.11 -3.96 8.26
C ALA A 24 -3.58 -3.55 8.34
N ILE A 25 -4.46 -4.26 7.62
CA ILE A 25 -5.90 -4.03 7.65
C ILE A 25 -6.45 -4.34 9.06
N ASP A 26 -6.11 -5.49 9.62
CA ASP A 26 -6.56 -5.92 10.96
C ASP A 26 -6.13 -4.95 12.06
N ASN A 27 -4.94 -4.36 11.93
CA ASN A 27 -4.44 -3.37 12.88
C ASN A 27 -5.14 -1.99 12.75
N LEU A 28 -5.50 -1.57 11.54
CA LEU A 28 -6.05 -0.23 11.30
C LEU A 28 -7.58 -0.19 11.34
N LYS A 29 -8.26 -1.18 10.75
CA LYS A 29 -9.72 -1.22 10.57
C LYS A 29 -10.52 -0.99 11.87
N PRO A 30 -10.11 -1.46 13.07
CA PRO A 30 -10.81 -1.16 14.32
C PRO A 30 -10.92 0.35 14.62
N LEU A 31 -10.01 1.18 14.12
CA LEU A 31 -10.05 2.62 14.31
C LEU A 31 -11.25 3.28 13.61
N LEU A 32 -11.80 2.67 12.55
CA LEU A 32 -13.03 3.14 11.89
C LEU A 32 -14.27 3.04 12.78
N GLN A 33 -14.25 2.17 13.78
CA GLN A 33 -15.34 2.08 14.77
C GLN A 33 -15.21 3.13 15.87
N THR A 34 -14.00 3.66 16.06
CA THR A 34 -13.67 4.61 17.13
C THR A 34 -13.76 6.06 16.64
N PHE A 35 -13.36 6.31 15.39
CA PHE A 35 -13.31 7.65 14.82
C PHE A 35 -14.21 7.76 13.59
N PRO A 36 -14.95 8.88 13.43
CA PRO A 36 -15.82 9.11 12.27
C PRO A 36 -14.99 9.53 11.04
N ILE A 37 -14.18 8.62 10.51
CA ILE A 37 -13.28 8.82 9.36
C ILE A 37 -13.55 7.78 8.27
N SER A 38 -13.19 8.07 7.02
CA SER A 38 -13.29 7.09 5.93
C SER A 38 -12.09 6.14 5.93
N ALA A 39 -12.28 4.94 5.36
CA ALA A 39 -11.21 3.96 5.21
C ALA A 39 -10.06 4.50 4.35
N GLY A 40 -10.38 5.20 3.27
CA GLY A 40 -9.39 5.84 2.41
C GLY A 40 -8.57 6.91 3.14
N ASP A 41 -9.20 7.73 3.97
CA ASP A 41 -8.49 8.74 4.76
C ASP A 41 -7.63 8.08 5.84
N LEU A 42 -8.13 7.05 6.52
CA LEU A 42 -7.35 6.33 7.53
C LEU A 42 -6.07 5.72 6.95
N ILE A 43 -6.15 5.03 5.80
CA ILE A 43 -4.97 4.42 5.17
C ILE A 43 -3.92 5.48 4.82
N GLN A 44 -4.34 6.58 4.21
CA GLN A 44 -3.41 7.64 3.79
C GLN A 44 -2.83 8.41 4.98
N PHE A 45 -3.63 8.61 6.04
CA PHE A 45 -3.17 9.21 7.29
C PHE A 45 -2.14 8.32 7.99
N ALA A 46 -2.44 7.03 8.12
CA ALA A 46 -1.55 6.05 8.74
C ALA A 46 -0.21 5.99 8.01
N GLY A 47 -0.22 5.96 6.67
CA GLY A 47 1.00 6.02 5.85
C GLY A 47 1.81 7.30 6.08
N ALA A 48 1.17 8.47 6.06
CA ALA A 48 1.85 9.74 6.30
C ALA A 48 2.48 9.82 7.70
N VAL A 49 1.79 9.34 8.73
CA VAL A 49 2.31 9.28 10.11
C VAL A 49 3.43 8.25 10.23
N ALA A 50 3.28 7.05 9.65
CA ALA A 50 4.30 6.01 9.67
C ALA A 50 5.63 6.50 9.07
N VAL A 51 5.57 7.10 7.87
CA VAL A 51 6.75 7.68 7.22
C VAL A 51 7.37 8.77 8.07
N SER A 52 6.58 9.61 8.74
CA SER A 52 7.11 10.68 9.61
C SER A 52 7.89 10.19 10.83
N ASN A 53 7.74 8.92 11.21
CA ASN A 53 8.50 8.30 12.31
C ASN A 53 9.88 7.80 11.85
N CYS A 54 10.13 7.70 10.54
CA CYS A 54 11.39 7.25 9.98
C CYS A 54 12.40 8.42 9.91
N PRO A 55 13.58 8.32 10.54
CA PRO A 55 14.59 9.37 10.48
C PRO A 55 15.01 9.70 9.04
N GLY A 56 14.98 10.99 8.68
CA GLY A 56 15.36 11.46 7.33
C GLY A 56 14.24 11.39 6.29
N ALA A 57 13.08 10.84 6.65
CA ALA A 57 11.95 10.78 5.74
C ALA A 57 11.30 12.16 5.49
N PRO A 58 10.70 12.37 4.31
CA PRO A 58 9.92 13.57 4.05
C PRO A 58 8.65 13.60 4.91
N ARG A 59 8.13 14.80 5.16
CA ARG A 59 6.79 14.95 5.73
C ARG A 59 5.77 14.99 4.59
N LEU A 60 5.04 13.90 4.42
CA LEU A 60 4.01 13.79 3.39
C LEU A 60 2.83 14.73 3.66
N GLU A 61 2.24 15.25 2.59
CA GLU A 61 0.96 15.95 2.66
C GLU A 61 -0.15 14.96 3.03
N PHE A 62 -1.05 15.39 3.91
CA PHE A 62 -2.27 14.65 4.19
C PHE A 62 -3.48 15.54 3.88
N LEU A 63 -4.30 15.08 2.94
CA LEU A 63 -5.61 15.64 2.62
C LEU A 63 -6.68 14.64 3.08
N ALA A 64 -7.80 15.13 3.56
CA ALA A 64 -8.96 14.33 3.99
C ALA A 64 -10.19 14.65 3.15
N GLY A 65 -11.20 13.77 3.23
CA GLY A 65 -12.47 13.91 2.51
C GLY A 65 -12.73 12.82 1.47
N ARG A 66 -11.97 11.70 1.49
CA ARG A 66 -12.24 10.58 0.58
C ARG A 66 -13.59 9.94 0.91
N PRO A 67 -14.48 9.71 -0.06
CA PRO A 67 -15.64 8.87 0.16
C PRO A 67 -15.18 7.42 0.35
N ASN A 68 -15.93 6.65 1.16
CA ASN A 68 -15.73 5.21 1.23
C ASN A 68 -16.06 4.58 -0.12
N ALA A 69 -15.25 3.62 -0.55
CA ALA A 69 -15.48 2.83 -1.74
C ALA A 69 -16.86 2.14 -1.72
N THR A 70 -17.49 2.03 -2.88
CA THR A 70 -18.80 1.37 -3.04
C THR A 70 -18.71 0.04 -3.78
N VAL A 71 -17.55 -0.27 -4.37
CA VAL A 71 -17.26 -1.50 -5.10
C VAL A 71 -15.81 -1.91 -4.84
N PRO A 72 -15.46 -3.21 -4.90
CA PRO A 72 -14.08 -3.66 -4.85
C PRO A 72 -13.31 -3.25 -6.10
N ALA A 73 -11.99 -3.14 -5.96
CA ALA A 73 -11.09 -3.05 -7.10
C ALA A 73 -11.14 -4.33 -7.96
N ALA A 74 -10.86 -4.19 -9.26
CA ALA A 74 -10.61 -5.36 -10.09
C ALA A 74 -9.28 -6.03 -9.69
N LEU A 75 -9.17 -7.34 -9.88
CA LEU A 75 -7.93 -8.07 -9.63
C LEU A 75 -6.89 -7.79 -10.73
N GLY A 76 -5.61 -7.92 -10.40
CA GLY A 76 -4.47 -7.76 -11.30
C GLY A 76 -4.08 -6.29 -11.54
N LEU A 77 -4.52 -5.36 -10.69
CA LEU A 77 -4.15 -3.95 -10.81
C LEU A 77 -2.91 -3.58 -10.00
N VAL A 78 -2.45 -4.45 -9.09
CA VAL A 78 -1.23 -4.27 -8.29
C VAL A 78 -0.06 -4.97 -8.98
N PRO A 79 1.06 -4.28 -9.28
CA PRO A 79 2.24 -4.91 -9.86
C PRO A 79 2.83 -5.99 -8.95
N LYS A 80 3.24 -7.11 -9.53
CA LYS A 80 3.97 -8.19 -8.83
C LYS A 80 5.48 -8.06 -9.00
N PRO A 81 6.29 -8.56 -8.05
CA PRO A 81 7.74 -8.45 -8.14
C PRO A 81 8.34 -9.20 -9.32
N GLU A 82 7.69 -10.27 -9.80
CA GLU A 82 8.10 -11.05 -10.96
C GLU A 82 7.58 -10.50 -12.31
N ASP A 83 6.75 -9.44 -12.30
CA ASP A 83 6.22 -8.88 -13.55
C ASP A 83 7.35 -8.28 -14.40
N PRO A 84 7.30 -8.44 -15.75
CA PRO A 84 8.26 -7.79 -16.62
C PRO A 84 8.22 -6.27 -16.44
N VAL A 85 9.39 -5.61 -16.49
CA VAL A 85 9.51 -4.15 -16.28
C VAL A 85 8.57 -3.34 -17.18
N ASN A 86 8.39 -3.74 -18.45
CA ASN A 86 7.47 -3.06 -19.36
C ASN A 86 6.00 -3.19 -18.94
N THR A 87 5.62 -4.31 -18.31
CA THR A 87 4.28 -4.51 -17.74
C THR A 87 4.08 -3.58 -16.54
N ILE A 88 5.08 -3.46 -15.67
CA ILE A 88 5.03 -2.54 -14.52
C ILE A 88 4.92 -1.10 -15.01
N PHE A 89 5.73 -0.67 -15.98
CA PHE A 89 5.62 0.68 -16.55
C PHE A 89 4.27 0.95 -17.19
N ALA A 90 3.70 0.00 -17.93
CA ALA A 90 2.38 0.15 -18.52
C ALA A 90 1.29 0.30 -17.44
N ARG A 91 1.33 -0.53 -16.39
CA ARG A 91 0.39 -0.48 -15.27
C ARG A 91 0.46 0.82 -14.49
N MET A 92 1.67 1.30 -14.21
CA MET A 92 1.88 2.57 -13.51
C MET A 92 1.51 3.77 -14.39
N GLY A 93 1.77 3.69 -15.70
CA GLY A 93 1.32 4.68 -16.68
C GLY A 93 -0.20 4.80 -16.77
N ASP A 94 -0.92 3.67 -16.79
CA ASP A 94 -2.39 3.64 -16.70
C ASP A 94 -2.92 4.29 -15.42
N ALA A 95 -2.18 4.13 -14.31
CA ALA A 95 -2.49 4.80 -13.04
C ALA A 95 -2.06 6.28 -12.97
N GLY A 96 -1.45 6.82 -14.04
CA GLY A 96 -1.07 8.22 -14.16
C GLY A 96 0.37 8.57 -13.75
N PHE A 97 1.25 7.57 -13.60
CA PHE A 97 2.65 7.78 -13.18
C PHE A 97 3.63 7.61 -14.35
N SER A 98 4.64 8.50 -14.42
CA SER A 98 5.76 8.31 -15.33
C SER A 98 6.74 7.23 -14.80
N PRO A 99 7.64 6.69 -15.63
CA PRO A 99 8.72 5.81 -15.14
C PRO A 99 9.59 6.46 -14.06
N THR A 100 9.79 7.78 -14.13
CA THR A 100 10.53 8.53 -13.10
C THR A 100 9.75 8.56 -11.78
N ASP A 101 8.44 8.78 -11.83
CA ASP A 101 7.60 8.74 -10.63
C ASP A 101 7.59 7.36 -9.98
N LEU A 102 7.54 6.28 -10.79
CA LEU A 102 7.67 4.92 -10.28
C LEU A 102 8.98 4.72 -9.51
N VAL A 103 10.12 5.16 -10.08
CA VAL A 103 11.41 5.06 -9.37
C VAL A 103 11.39 5.84 -8.05
N HIS A 104 10.79 7.03 -8.02
CA HIS A 104 10.64 7.80 -6.79
C HIS A 104 9.73 7.09 -5.77
N LEU A 105 8.62 6.51 -6.20
CA LEU A 105 7.71 5.77 -5.32
C LEU A 105 8.38 4.52 -4.72
N LEU A 106 9.27 3.86 -5.46
CA LEU A 106 10.07 2.73 -4.96
C LEU A 106 11.08 3.11 -3.87
N ALA A 107 11.31 4.40 -3.60
CA ALA A 107 12.03 4.82 -2.40
C ALA A 107 11.38 4.33 -1.10
N SER A 108 10.08 4.03 -1.13
CA SER A 108 9.38 3.34 -0.03
C SER A 108 10.06 2.04 0.41
N HIS A 109 10.81 1.36 -0.48
CA HIS A 109 11.54 0.14 -0.14
C HIS A 109 12.73 0.37 0.80
N THR A 110 13.13 1.62 1.08
CA THR A 110 14.21 1.93 2.04
C THR A 110 13.79 1.78 3.50
N VAL A 111 12.48 1.72 3.78
CA VAL A 111 11.91 1.51 5.12
C VAL A 111 10.90 0.36 5.08
N ALA A 112 11.33 -0.75 4.49
CA ALA A 112 10.46 -1.88 4.19
C ALA A 112 11.16 -3.23 4.29
N ARG A 113 10.32 -4.27 4.33
CA ARG A 113 10.71 -5.68 4.42
C ARG A 113 9.69 -6.55 3.68
N SER A 114 10.06 -7.79 3.40
CA SER A 114 9.18 -8.83 2.87
C SER A 114 8.88 -9.88 3.92
N ASP A 115 7.60 -10.25 4.03
CA ASP A 115 7.10 -11.31 4.91
C ASP A 115 6.64 -12.58 4.16
N THR A 116 6.43 -12.52 2.84
CA THR A 116 5.71 -13.57 2.08
C THR A 116 6.50 -14.22 0.93
N LEU A 117 7.59 -13.61 0.45
CA LEU A 117 8.29 -14.09 -0.76
C LEU A 117 9.31 -15.21 -0.52
N ILE A 118 9.86 -15.32 0.69
CA ILE A 118 10.86 -16.34 1.02
C ILE A 118 10.24 -17.31 2.02
N GLU A 119 10.09 -18.56 1.61
CA GLU A 119 9.54 -19.61 2.46
C GLU A 119 10.30 -19.70 3.79
N ASN A 120 9.56 -19.77 4.90
CA ASN A 120 10.08 -19.83 6.27
C ASN A 120 10.95 -18.62 6.69
N ARG A 121 10.82 -17.47 6.03
CA ARG A 121 11.44 -16.22 6.47
C ARG A 121 10.45 -15.06 6.43
N GLN A 122 10.34 -14.39 7.56
CA GLN A 122 9.61 -13.14 7.71
C GLN A 122 10.60 -12.01 7.98
N ALA A 123 10.13 -10.78 7.80
CA ALA A 123 10.82 -9.54 8.08
C ALA A 123 12.15 -9.38 7.35
N VAL A 124 12.27 -9.88 6.12
CA VAL A 124 13.49 -9.79 5.31
C VAL A 124 13.61 -8.37 4.75
N PRO A 125 14.56 -7.53 5.20
CA PRO A 125 14.63 -6.14 4.76
C PRO A 125 15.15 -6.02 3.33
N PHE A 126 14.77 -4.94 2.64
CA PHE A 126 15.25 -4.68 1.28
C PHE A 126 16.60 -3.95 1.25
N ASP A 127 16.97 -3.28 2.34
CA ASP A 127 18.30 -2.68 2.52
C ASP A 127 18.84 -2.95 3.94
N SER A 128 19.97 -2.33 4.31
CA SER A 128 20.63 -2.51 5.61
C SER A 128 20.07 -1.63 6.74
N THR A 129 19.12 -0.74 6.46
CA THR A 129 18.59 0.28 7.38
C THR A 129 17.07 0.46 7.24
N PRO A 130 16.27 -0.62 7.41
CA PRO A 130 14.82 -0.57 7.26
C PRO A 130 14.11 0.24 8.36
#